data_AF-A0A2N2W1D9-F1
#
_entry.id   AF-A0A2N2W1D9-F1
#
_cell.length_a   1.000
_cell.length_b   1.000
_cell.length_c   1.000
_cell.angle_alpha   90.00
_cell.angle_beta   90.00
_cell.angle_gamma   90.00
#
_symmetry.space_group_name_H-M   'P 1'
#
loop_
_entity.id
_entity.type
_entity.pdbx_description
1 polymer ?
#
loop_
_entity_poly.entity_id
_entity_poly.type
_entity_poly.pdbx_seq_one_letter_code
_entity_poly.pdbx_strand_id
1 'polypeptide(L)'
;MMVMGLNFSFFKTPKHRVFNYQPLYYDERKEALQEKIARAREQEQGKEREYIPGRNIRANFRKSFYESRRQAGSPTLMRIIVLLSLLGLMTAAYYVAKSFGLFFI
;
A
#
# COMPACT_ATOMS: atom_id res chain seq x y z
N MET A 1 -27.14 79.37 -2.38
CA MET A 1 -27.23 78.82 -1.01
C MET A 1 -27.78 77.40 -1.13
N MET A 2 -26.99 76.42 -0.72
CA MET A 2 -27.13 74.99 -1.04
C MET A 2 -27.82 74.29 0.14
N VAL A 3 -28.91 73.57 -0.10
CA VAL A 3 -29.53 72.70 0.91
C VAL A 3 -29.51 71.27 0.37
N MET A 4 -28.48 70.52 0.77
CA MET A 4 -28.42 69.07 0.62
C MET A 4 -29.36 68.44 1.65
N GLY A 5 -30.54 68.02 1.20
CA GLY A 5 -31.45 67.21 2.02
C GLY A 5 -30.90 65.79 2.19
N LEU A 6 -30.52 65.42 3.40
CA LEU A 6 -30.15 64.04 3.76
C LEU A 6 -31.44 63.22 3.94
N ASN A 7 -31.80 62.46 2.91
CA ASN A 7 -32.97 61.58 2.94
C ASN A 7 -32.63 60.28 3.69
N PHE A 8 -32.80 60.27 5.01
CA PHE A 8 -32.57 59.08 5.83
C PHE A 8 -33.80 58.14 5.81
N SER A 9 -33.71 57.08 5.00
CA SER A 9 -34.70 56.00 4.97
C SER A 9 -34.49 55.05 6.16
N PHE A 10 -35.14 55.32 7.30
CA PHE A 10 -35.04 54.51 8.54
C PHE A 10 -35.97 53.27 8.58
N PHE A 11 -36.76 53.01 7.53
CA PHE A 11 -37.77 51.93 7.52
C PHE A 11 -37.51 50.84 6.46
N LYS A 12 -36.28 50.70 5.97
CA LYS A 12 -35.93 49.61 5.06
C LYS A 12 -35.67 48.33 5.88
N THR A 13 -36.64 47.42 5.90
CA THR A 13 -36.43 46.08 6.45
C THR A 13 -35.39 45.34 5.61
N PRO A 14 -34.30 44.81 6.19
CA PRO A 14 -33.31 44.04 5.44
C PRO A 14 -33.97 42.80 4.85
N LYS A 15 -33.79 42.59 3.54
CA LYS A 15 -34.29 41.40 2.85
C LYS A 15 -33.60 40.17 3.47
N HIS A 16 -34.36 39.15 3.84
CA HIS A 16 -33.82 37.92 4.41
C HIS A 16 -32.83 37.28 3.41
N ARG A 17 -31.67 36.81 3.90
CA ARG A 17 -30.72 36.06 3.07
C ARG A 17 -31.28 34.66 2.87
N VAL A 18 -31.75 34.36 1.66
CA VAL A 18 -32.17 33.01 1.30
C VAL A 18 -30.93 32.17 1.06
N PHE A 19 -30.78 31.06 1.78
CA PHE A 19 -29.78 30.05 1.45
C PHE A 19 -30.27 29.29 0.22
N ASN A 20 -29.67 29.57 -0.93
CA ASN A 20 -29.85 28.76 -2.14
C ASN A 20 -29.06 27.45 -1.96
N TYR A 21 -29.64 26.49 -1.24
CA TYR A 21 -29.06 25.16 -1.14
C TYR A 21 -29.33 24.40 -2.45
N GLN A 22 -28.26 24.10 -3.18
CA GLN A 22 -28.33 23.20 -4.33
C GLN A 22 -28.11 21.77 -3.80
N PRO A 23 -29.07 20.84 -3.95
CA PRO A 23 -28.87 19.47 -3.53
C PRO A 23 -27.74 18.84 -4.35
N LEU A 24 -26.68 18.42 -3.67
CA LEU A 24 -25.59 17.66 -4.28
C LEU A 24 -25.96 16.18 -4.25
N TYR A 25 -26.16 15.58 -5.42
CA TYR A 25 -26.38 14.13 -5.50
C TYR A 25 -25.04 13.41 -5.32
N TYR A 26 -24.99 12.49 -4.36
CA TYR A 26 -23.82 11.67 -4.09
C TYR A 26 -23.64 10.64 -5.21
N ASP A 27 -22.47 10.64 -5.84
CA ASP A 27 -22.08 9.61 -6.80
C ASP A 27 -20.77 8.98 -6.33
N GLU A 28 -20.89 7.76 -5.80
CA GLU A 28 -19.78 6.94 -5.30
C GLU A 28 -18.62 6.83 -6.30
N ARG A 29 -18.93 6.71 -7.59
CA ARG A 29 -17.91 6.54 -8.63
C ARG A 29 -17.13 7.83 -8.81
N LYS A 30 -17.83 8.97 -8.81
CA LYS A 30 -17.23 10.28 -8.98
C LYS A 30 -16.33 10.63 -7.81
N GLU A 31 -16.79 10.41 -6.58
CA GLU A 31 -15.96 10.67 -5.40
C GLU A 31 -14.74 9.76 -5.32
N ALA A 32 -14.90 8.45 -5.56
CA ALA A 32 -13.78 7.52 -5.55
C ALA A 32 -12.72 7.86 -6.61
N LEU A 33 -13.14 8.38 -7.77
CA LEU A 33 -12.22 8.89 -8.80
C LEU A 33 -11.54 10.20 -8.36
N GLN A 34 -12.31 11.15 -7.82
CA GLN A 34 -11.76 12.42 -7.36
C GLN A 34 -10.77 12.23 -6.21
N GLU A 35 -11.04 11.30 -5.30
CA GLU A 35 -10.14 10.97 -4.20
C GLU A 35 -8.82 10.36 -4.71
N LYS A 36 -8.88 9.46 -5.69
CA LYS A 36 -7.67 8.90 -6.34
C LYS A 36 -6.84 9.98 -7.03
N ILE A 37 -7.49 10.90 -7.74
CA ILE A 37 -6.82 12.00 -8.44
C ILE A 37 -6.21 12.98 -7.42
N ALA A 38 -6.92 13.29 -6.34
CA ALA A 38 -6.44 14.17 -5.27
C ALA A 38 -5.18 13.57 -4.60
N ARG A 39 -5.23 12.29 -4.22
CA ARG A 39 -4.08 11.57 -3.65
C ARG A 39 -2.88 11.54 -4.62
N ALA A 40 -3.13 11.36 -5.93
CA ALA A 40 -2.06 11.40 -6.93
C ALA A 40 -1.44 12.80 -7.04
N ARG A 41 -2.27 13.85 -7.09
CA ARG A 41 -1.83 15.24 -7.15
C ARG A 41 -1.06 15.67 -5.90
N GLU A 42 -1.48 15.25 -4.71
CA GLU A 42 -0.75 15.52 -3.46
C GLU A 42 0.64 14.87 -3.45
N GLN A 43 0.75 13.65 -3.99
CA GLN A 43 2.04 12.96 -4.14
C GLN A 43 2.97 13.63 -5.16
N GLU A 44 2.42 14.33 -6.15
CA GLU A 44 3.15 15.11 -7.15
C GLU A 44 3.57 16.49 -6.62
N GLN A 45 2.70 17.18 -5.88
CA GLN A 45 2.99 18.53 -5.36
C GLN A 45 4.16 18.57 -4.36
N GLY A 46 4.36 17.51 -3.57
CA GLY A 46 5.50 17.42 -2.65
C GLY A 46 6.86 17.09 -3.31
N LYS A 47 6.87 16.88 -4.63
CA LYS A 47 8.07 16.50 -5.38
C LYS A 47 8.10 17.32 -6.66
N GLU A 48 8.78 18.46 -6.60
CA GLU A 48 9.27 19.24 -7.76
C GLU A 48 10.34 18.44 -8.54
N ARG A 49 10.06 17.17 -8.82
CA ARG A 49 10.93 16.22 -9.49
C ARG A 49 10.37 16.04 -10.87
N GLU A 50 11.17 16.44 -11.85
CA GLU A 50 10.99 16.13 -13.26
C GLU A 50 10.35 14.75 -13.44
N TYR A 51 9.19 14.73 -14.10
CA TYR A 51 8.46 13.51 -14.35
C TYR A 51 9.27 12.67 -15.35
N ILE A 52 10.00 11.69 -14.82
CA ILE A 52 10.72 10.71 -15.63
C ILE A 52 9.76 9.52 -15.86
N PRO A 53 9.14 9.39 -17.05
CA PRO A 53 8.29 8.23 -17.34
C PRO A 53 9.09 6.94 -17.17
N GLY A 54 8.50 5.95 -16.49
CA GLY A 54 9.11 4.63 -16.27
C GLY A 54 10.01 4.49 -15.02
N ARG A 55 10.20 5.55 -14.23
CA ARG A 55 10.96 5.47 -12.95
C ARG A 55 10.36 4.45 -11.97
N ASN A 56 9.04 4.43 -11.85
CA ASN A 56 8.33 3.54 -10.92
C ASN A 56 8.41 2.07 -11.36
N ILE A 57 8.39 1.84 -12.67
CA ILE A 57 8.54 0.51 -13.26
C ILE A 57 9.93 -0.04 -12.91
N ARG A 58 10.99 0.74 -13.14
CA ARG A 58 12.38 0.34 -12.87
C ARG A 58 12.66 0.08 -11.39
N ALA A 59 12.03 0.84 -10.48
CA ALA A 59 12.19 0.69 -9.04
C ALA A 59 11.56 -0.62 -8.50
N ASN A 60 10.41 -1.02 -9.03
CA ASN A 60 9.71 -2.23 -8.58
C ASN A 60 10.47 -3.51 -8.95
N PHE A 61 11.09 -3.54 -10.14
CA PHE A 61 11.97 -4.65 -10.52
C PHE A 61 13.14 -4.80 -9.56
N ARG A 62 13.79 -3.68 -9.19
CA ARG A 62 14.93 -3.71 -8.27
C ARG A 62 14.51 -4.21 -6.88
N LYS A 63 13.36 -3.78 -6.35
CA LYS A 63 12.87 -4.23 -5.03
C LYS A 63 12.66 -5.75 -4.96
N SER A 64 12.10 -6.37 -6.00
CA SER A 64 11.90 -7.82 -6.03
C SER A 64 13.21 -8.60 -5.85
N PHE A 65 14.28 -8.17 -6.53
CA PHE A 65 15.60 -8.80 -6.39
C PHE A 65 16.27 -8.55 -5.02
N TYR A 66 16.05 -7.38 -4.41
CA TYR A 66 16.62 -7.07 -3.09
C TYR A 66 15.85 -7.74 -1.94
N GLU A 67 14.52 -7.82 -2.02
CA GLU A 67 13.66 -8.54 -1.07
C GLU A 67 13.96 -10.05 -1.10
N SER A 68 14.13 -10.63 -2.29
CA SER A 68 14.52 -12.03 -2.45
C SER A 68 15.88 -12.35 -1.81
N ARG A 69 16.77 -11.36 -1.72
CA ARG A 69 18.11 -11.51 -1.12
C ARG A 69 18.11 -11.31 0.41
N ARG A 70 17.03 -10.73 0.98
CA ARG A 70 16.87 -10.50 2.43
C ARG A 70 16.21 -11.65 3.18
N GLN A 71 15.63 -12.63 2.49
CA GLN A 71 15.21 -13.87 3.13
C GLN A 71 16.44 -14.66 3.60
N ALA A 72 16.77 -14.48 4.87
CA ALA A 72 17.82 -15.21 5.56
C ALA A 72 17.46 -16.70 5.59
N GLY A 73 18.23 -17.50 4.83
CA GLY A 73 18.09 -18.94 4.74
C GLY A 73 17.21 -19.38 3.57
N SER A 74 17.81 -20.07 2.59
CA SER A 74 16.99 -20.67 1.54
C SER A 74 16.21 -21.84 2.15
N PRO A 75 14.86 -21.86 2.05
CA PRO A 75 14.05 -22.96 2.56
C PRO A 75 14.41 -24.29 1.88
N THR A 76 15.06 -24.23 0.71
CA THR A 76 15.59 -25.39 -0.01
C THR A 76 16.79 -26.03 0.68
N LEU A 77 17.74 -25.26 1.21
CA LEU A 77 18.89 -25.82 1.95
C LEU A 77 18.43 -26.54 3.22
N MET A 78 17.50 -25.95 3.97
CA MET A 78 16.93 -26.59 5.16
C MET A 78 16.24 -27.92 4.81
N ARG A 79 15.46 -27.96 3.73
CA ARG A 79 14.83 -29.20 3.24
C ARG A 79 15.85 -30.27 2.85
N ILE A 80 16.94 -29.89 2.19
CA ILE A 80 18.01 -30.82 1.80
C ILE A 80 18.69 -31.41 3.04
N ILE A 81 19.02 -30.58 4.04
CA ILE A 81 19.66 -31.04 5.29
C ILE A 81 18.75 -32.04 6.02
N VAL A 82 17.45 -31.73 6.14
CA VAL A 82 16.48 -32.63 6.78
C VAL A 82 16.38 -33.97 6.04
N LEU A 83 16.28 -33.96 4.71
CA LEU A 83 16.23 -35.19 3.90
C LEU A 83 17.50 -36.05 4.06
N LEU A 84 18.68 -35.42 4.03
CA LEU A 84 19.94 -36.13 4.24
C LEU A 84 20.05 -36.74 5.63
N SER A 85 19.62 -36.00 6.66
CA SER A 85 19.61 -36.50 8.04
C SER A 85 18.69 -37.71 8.22
N LEU A 86 17.53 -37.70 7.55
CA LEU A 86 16.55 -38.79 7.62
C LEU A 86 17.07 -40.05 6.92
N LEU A 87 17.69 -39.89 5.74
CA LEU A 87 18.34 -40.99 5.01
C LEU A 87 19.50 -41.59 5.82
N GLY A 88 20.30 -40.73 6.47
CA GLY A 88 21.38 -41.16 7.35
C GLY A 88 20.87 -42.00 8.52
N LEU A 89 19.78 -41.56 9.17
CA LEU A 89 19.14 -42.30 10.26
C LEU A 89 18.57 -43.65 9.80
N MET A 90 17.89 -43.72 8.66
CA MET A 90 17.38 -44.98 8.12
C MET A 90 18.52 -45.96 7.84
N THR A 91 19.61 -45.46 7.25
CA THR A 91 20.78 -46.29 6.92
C THR A 91 21.44 -46.81 8.20
N ALA A 92 21.65 -45.94 9.19
CA ALA A 92 22.20 -46.33 10.49
C ALA A 92 21.33 -47.37 11.20
N ALA A 93 20.00 -47.17 11.22
CA ALA A 93 19.06 -48.11 11.82
C ALA A 93 19.11 -49.49 11.13
N TYR A 94 19.25 -49.54 9.80
CA TYR A 94 19.42 -50.79 9.07
C TYR A 94 20.70 -51.54 9.47
N TYR A 95 21.84 -50.85 9.57
CA TYR A 95 23.10 -51.48 9.98
C TYR A 95 23.07 -51.97 11.43
N VAL A 96 22.42 -51.22 12.31
CA VAL A 96 22.22 -51.60 13.71
C VAL A 96 21.29 -52.82 13.81
N ALA A 97 20.17 -52.84 13.11
CA ALA A 97 19.29 -54.01 13.07
C ALA A 97 20.00 -55.24 12.51
N LYS A 98 20.82 -55.07 11.47
CA LYS A 98 21.65 -56.14 10.91
C LYS A 98 22.66 -56.66 11.93
N SER A 99 23.37 -55.79 12.65
CA SER A 99 24.34 -56.24 13.67
C SER A 99 23.65 -57.01 14.78
N PHE A 100 22.53 -56.51 15.32
CA PHE A 100 21.75 -57.24 16.33
C PHE A 100 21.22 -58.58 15.82
N GLY A 101 20.75 -58.66 14.57
CA GLY A 101 20.34 -59.92 13.95
C GLY A 101 21.50 -60.90 13.71
N LEU A 102 22.73 -60.40 13.53
CA LEU A 102 23.94 -61.20 13.38
C LEU A 102 24.48 -61.72 14.72
N PHE A 103 24.22 -60.99 15.82
CA PHE A 103 24.61 -61.38 17.17
C PHE A 103 23.59 -62.31 17.86
N PHE A 104 22.36 -62.43 17.34
CA PHE A 104 21.29 -63.28 17.86
C PHE A 104 21.04 -64.57 17.04
N ILE A 105 21.97 -64.93 16.14
CA ILE A 105 22.02 -66.24 15.47
C ILE A 105 23.18 -67.08 16.02
#